data_AF-A0A968JIP7-F1
#
_entry.id   AF-A0A968JIP7-F1
#
_cell.length_a   1.000
_cell.length_b   1.000
_cell.length_c   1.000
_cell.angle_alpha   90.00
_cell.angle_beta   90.00
_cell.angle_gamma   90.00
#
_symmetry.space_group_name_H-M   'P 1'
#
loop_
_entity.id
_entity.type
_entity.pdbx_description
1 polymer ?
#
loop_
_entity_poly.entity_id
_entity_poly.type
_entity_poly.pdbx_seq_one_letter_code
_entity_poly.pdbx_strand_id
1 'polypeptide(L)'
;ERTTPKPKPTVKQDFEAEYVYIPQTTSEAFEIRTDAPRLAGTYYKVQLVALANFKRTDKRYDQVRNLGRIDYEFIKDKGLTRVLLGDYSSKEEADGMLDTATKKGFRNAFIVKYQDGERLGMIK
;
A
#
# COMPACT_ATOMS: atom_id res chain seq x y z
N GLU A 1 -6.23 -36.25 -9.33
CA GLU A 1 -6.61 -34.91 -8.83
C GLU A 1 -7.54 -35.06 -7.63
N ARG A 2 -7.22 -34.42 -6.51
CA ARG A 2 -8.17 -34.12 -5.42
C ARG A 2 -7.49 -33.12 -4.47
N THR A 3 -8.16 -31.99 -4.37
CA THR A 3 -7.84 -30.81 -3.58
C THR A 3 -8.13 -31.06 -2.09
N THR A 4 -7.58 -30.19 -1.23
CA THR A 4 -8.09 -29.68 0.07
C THR A 4 -6.96 -29.63 1.13
N PRO A 5 -7.06 -28.82 2.21
CA PRO A 5 -7.91 -27.66 2.48
C PRO A 5 -7.12 -26.42 2.97
N LYS A 6 -7.68 -25.22 2.80
CA LYS A 6 -7.34 -24.04 3.64
C LYS A 6 -8.12 -24.13 4.96
N PRO A 7 -7.49 -23.93 6.13
CA PRO A 7 -8.19 -23.50 7.33
C PRO A 7 -8.08 -21.97 7.53
N LYS A 8 -9.23 -21.35 7.77
CA LYS A 8 -9.49 -19.93 8.10
C LYS A 8 -9.76 -19.81 9.64
N PRO A 9 -10.19 -18.67 10.19
CA PRO A 9 -9.46 -17.72 11.04
C PRO A 9 -9.93 -17.70 12.52
N THR A 10 -9.25 -16.94 13.39
CA THR A 10 -9.84 -16.46 14.67
C THR A 10 -9.53 -14.99 14.91
N VAL A 11 -10.62 -14.20 14.91
CA VAL A 11 -10.83 -12.74 15.07
C VAL A 11 -10.61 -12.36 16.56
N LYS A 12 -10.28 -11.14 17.02
CA LYS A 12 -11.12 -9.90 17.12
C LYS A 12 -10.29 -8.66 17.51
N GLN A 13 -10.61 -7.47 16.97
CA GLN A 13 -11.16 -6.34 17.76
C GLN A 13 -11.52 -5.13 16.85
N ASP A 14 -12.76 -5.13 16.38
CA ASP A 14 -13.74 -4.04 16.45
C ASP A 14 -13.36 -2.65 15.88
N PHE A 15 -13.18 -2.55 14.56
CA PHE A 15 -13.66 -1.49 13.65
C PHE A 15 -13.17 -1.85 12.23
N GLU A 16 -13.59 -3.01 11.73
CA GLU A 16 -13.09 -3.54 10.46
C GLU A 16 -13.99 -3.07 9.32
N ALA A 17 -13.56 -2.05 8.57
CA ALA A 17 -13.93 -1.98 7.16
C ALA A 17 -13.64 -3.37 6.58
N GLU A 18 -14.63 -4.02 5.99
CA GLU A 18 -14.51 -5.40 5.54
C GLU A 18 -13.42 -5.48 4.45
N TYR A 19 -12.19 -5.84 4.85
CA TYR A 19 -11.05 -6.01 3.95
C TYR A 19 -11.33 -7.22 3.04
N VAL A 20 -12.02 -6.98 1.92
CA VAL A 20 -12.22 -8.02 0.90
C VAL A 20 -10.89 -8.20 0.17
N TYR A 21 -10.13 -9.22 0.59
CA TYR A 21 -8.90 -9.65 -0.07
C TYR A 21 -9.21 -10.25 -1.45
N ILE A 22 -8.83 -9.55 -2.51
CA ILE A 22 -8.90 -10.07 -3.88
C ILE A 22 -7.59 -10.84 -4.15
N PRO A 23 -7.61 -12.15 -4.45
CA PRO A 23 -6.40 -12.93 -4.70
C PRO A 23 -5.63 -12.38 -5.92
N GLN A 24 -4.31 -12.58 -5.91
CA GLN A 24 -3.38 -12.09 -6.94
C GLN A 24 -3.71 -12.66 -8.32
N THR A 25 -4.52 -11.94 -9.09
CA THR A 25 -4.47 -11.99 -10.55
C THR A 25 -3.54 -10.88 -11.00
N THR A 26 -2.35 -11.27 -11.42
CA THR A 26 -1.46 -10.49 -12.28
C THR A 26 -2.35 -9.74 -13.27
N SER A 27 -2.45 -8.41 -13.17
CA SER A 27 -3.03 -7.66 -14.27
C SER A 27 -2.03 -7.83 -15.40
N GLU A 28 -2.27 -8.79 -16.30
CA GLU A 28 -1.42 -9.04 -17.45
C GLU A 28 -1.26 -7.80 -18.36
N ALA A 29 -2.00 -6.72 -18.08
CA ALA A 29 -1.89 -5.42 -18.74
C ALA A 29 -0.87 -4.44 -18.14
N PHE A 30 -0.26 -4.68 -16.96
CA PHE A 30 0.70 -3.73 -16.37
C PHE A 30 1.77 -4.44 -15.53
N GLU A 31 2.98 -4.58 -16.09
CA GLU A 31 4.29 -4.04 -15.65
C GLU A 31 4.62 -3.82 -14.14
N ILE A 32 3.70 -4.01 -13.19
CA ILE A 32 3.87 -3.69 -11.77
C ILE A 32 3.77 -4.97 -10.93
N ARG A 33 4.81 -5.25 -10.12
CA ARG A 33 4.80 -6.31 -9.11
C ARG A 33 4.58 -5.68 -7.73
N THR A 34 3.62 -6.18 -6.98
CA THR A 34 3.26 -5.61 -5.67
C THR A 34 3.06 -6.67 -4.60
N ASP A 35 3.42 -6.35 -3.35
CA ASP A 35 3.06 -7.13 -2.15
C ASP A 35 1.86 -6.54 -1.40
N ALA A 36 1.30 -5.43 -1.89
CA ALA A 36 0.10 -4.84 -1.32
C ALA A 36 -1.10 -5.78 -1.46
N PRO A 37 -1.93 -5.95 -0.40
CA PRO A 37 -3.24 -6.53 -0.56
C PRO A 37 -4.10 -5.65 -1.48
N ARG A 38 -4.96 -6.31 -2.27
CA ARG A 38 -6.02 -5.63 -3.02
C ARG A 38 -7.26 -5.56 -2.15
N LEU A 39 -7.76 -4.35 -1.94
CA LEU A 39 -8.95 -4.07 -1.14
C LEU A 39 -10.08 -3.62 -2.04
N ALA A 40 -11.30 -4.09 -1.75
CA ALA A 40 -12.50 -3.53 -2.35
C ALA A 40 -12.77 -2.11 -1.84
N GLY A 41 -13.43 -1.30 -2.67
CA GLY A 41 -13.81 0.08 -2.34
C GLY A 41 -12.71 1.11 -2.58
N THR A 42 -13.02 2.37 -2.26
CA THR A 42 -12.05 3.48 -2.28
C THR A 42 -11.20 3.43 -1.02
N TYR A 43 -9.88 3.58 -1.19
CA TYR A 43 -8.93 3.78 -0.09
C TYR A 43 -7.73 4.59 -0.57
N TYR A 44 -6.88 4.99 0.38
CA TYR A 44 -5.78 5.90 0.14
C TYR A 44 -4.46 5.33 0.68
N LYS A 45 -3.35 5.71 0.05
CA LYS A 45 -2.00 5.48 0.58
C LYS A 45 -1.18 6.75 0.46
N VAL A 46 -0.15 6.86 1.28
CA VAL A 46 0.89 7.88 1.11
C VAL A 46 2.06 7.23 0.38
N GLN A 47 2.37 7.68 -0.83
CA GLN A 47 3.61 7.29 -1.49
C GLN A 47 4.77 8.08 -0.88
N LEU A 48 5.63 7.38 -0.15
CA LEU A 48 6.76 7.97 0.56
C LEU A 48 7.90 8.36 -0.39
N VAL A 49 8.22 7.45 -1.32
CA VAL A 49 9.34 7.60 -2.26
C VAL A 49 9.20 6.61 -3.43
N ALA A 50 9.89 6.87 -4.53
CA ALA A 50 10.18 5.90 -5.58
C ALA A 50 11.70 5.82 -5.79
N LEU A 51 12.28 4.61 -5.72
CA LEU A 51 13.73 4.40 -5.76
C LEU A 51 14.11 3.37 -6.82
N ALA A 52 15.16 3.67 -7.60
CA ALA A 52 15.80 2.67 -8.47
C ALA A 52 16.57 1.63 -7.66
N ASN A 53 17.36 2.09 -6.69
CA ASN A 53 18.16 1.25 -5.79
C ASN A 53 17.42 1.00 -4.48
N PHE A 54 16.29 0.29 -4.57
CA PHE A 54 15.44 0.00 -3.42
C PHE A 54 16.07 -1.05 -2.49
N LYS A 55 16.00 -0.80 -1.17
CA LYS A 55 16.36 -1.75 -0.12
C LYS A 55 15.24 -1.78 0.93
N ARG A 56 14.62 -2.94 1.14
CA ARG A 56 13.54 -3.12 2.13
C ARG A 56 14.00 -2.83 3.57
N THR A 57 15.29 -3.04 3.85
CA THR A 57 15.92 -2.86 5.17
C THR A 57 16.47 -1.46 5.41
N ASP A 58 16.18 -0.48 4.55
CA ASP A 58 16.63 0.90 4.74
C ASP A 58 15.97 1.50 6.01
N LYS A 59 16.82 2.02 6.92
CA LYS A 59 16.40 2.56 8.23
C LYS A 59 15.50 3.80 8.11
N ARG A 60 15.45 4.46 6.95
CA ARG A 60 14.54 5.61 6.75
C ARG A 60 13.08 5.24 7.01
N TYR A 61 12.70 3.98 6.77
CA TYR A 61 11.33 3.52 6.95
C TYR A 61 10.98 3.28 8.42
N ASP A 62 11.97 3.10 9.30
CA ASP A 62 11.76 2.84 10.74
C ASP A 62 10.94 3.96 11.38
N GLN A 63 11.13 5.20 10.92
CA GLN A 63 10.45 6.39 11.39
C GLN A 63 8.93 6.33 11.18
N VAL A 64 8.44 5.60 10.17
CA VAL A 64 7.04 5.63 9.72
C VAL A 64 6.34 4.28 9.84
N ARG A 65 7.01 3.22 10.33
CA ARG A 65 6.40 1.89 10.51
C ARG A 65 5.21 1.87 11.48
N ASN A 66 5.15 2.83 12.40
CA ASN A 66 4.05 2.96 13.35
C ASN A 66 2.84 3.73 12.79
N LEU A 67 2.93 4.25 11.56
CA LEU A 67 1.87 5.03 10.92
C LEU A 67 0.97 4.20 9.98
N GLY A 68 1.31 2.93 9.76
CA GLY A 68 0.59 2.05 8.86
C GLY A 68 1.47 0.93 8.30
N ARG A 69 0.86 0.05 7.51
CA ARG A 69 1.57 -0.99 6.77
C ARG A 69 2.39 -0.35 5.65
N ILE A 70 3.58 -0.89 5.41
CA ILE A 70 4.42 -0.48 4.29
C ILE A 70 4.31 -1.51 3.17
N ASP A 71 3.85 -1.05 2.01
CA ASP A 71 3.75 -1.84 0.80
C ASP A 71 4.75 -1.38 -0.26
N TYR A 72 5.08 -2.27 -1.19
CA TYR A 72 6.08 -2.04 -2.22
C TYR A 72 5.53 -2.39 -3.59
N GLU A 73 5.61 -1.44 -4.53
CA GLU A 73 5.24 -1.64 -5.93
C GLU A 73 6.46 -1.46 -6.83
N PHE A 74 6.96 -2.54 -7.44
CA PHE A 74 8.02 -2.49 -8.43
C PHE A 74 7.44 -2.27 -9.82
N ILE A 75 7.80 -1.15 -10.45
CA ILE A 75 7.43 -0.78 -11.83
C ILE A 75 8.54 -1.25 -12.76
N LYS A 76 8.30 -2.34 -13.47
CA LYS A 76 9.31 -3.04 -14.29
C LYS A 76 9.87 -2.15 -15.40
N ASP A 77 9.03 -1.51 -16.20
CA ASP A 77 9.44 -0.59 -17.28
C ASP A 77 10.33 0.58 -16.82
N LYS A 78 10.16 1.00 -15.55
CA LYS A 78 10.92 2.13 -14.99
C LYS A 78 12.11 1.68 -14.15
N GLY A 79 12.19 0.40 -13.78
CA GLY A 79 13.14 -0.10 -12.80
C GLY A 79 13.04 0.62 -11.45
N LEU A 80 11.83 1.05 -11.04
CA LEU A 80 11.60 1.81 -9.80
C LEU A 80 10.70 1.03 -8.85
N THR A 81 11.04 1.03 -7.56
CA THR A 81 10.13 0.58 -6.49
C THR A 81 9.52 1.77 -5.79
N ARG A 82 8.20 1.88 -5.83
CA ARG A 82 7.43 2.78 -4.97
C ARG A 82 7.32 2.16 -3.58
N VAL A 83 7.48 2.99 -2.57
CA VAL A 83 7.24 2.63 -1.17
C VAL A 83 6.01 3.39 -0.72
N LEU A 84 5.01 2.66 -0.25
CA LEU A 84 3.71 3.20 0.13
C LEU A 84 3.41 2.90 1.59
N LEU A 85 2.69 3.81 2.23
CA LEU A 85 2.24 3.71 3.61
C LEU A 85 0.70 3.75 3.62
N GLY A 86 0.05 2.79 4.27
CA GLY A 86 -1.42 2.68 4.32
C GLY A 86 -1.90 1.34 4.87
N ASP A 87 -3.14 0.90 4.58
CA ASP A 87 -4.21 1.58 3.82
C ASP A 87 -5.00 2.54 4.71
N TYR A 88 -5.42 3.68 4.17
CA TYR A 88 -6.26 4.66 4.87
C TYR A 88 -7.65 4.70 4.25
N SER A 89 -8.66 4.78 5.11
CA SER A 89 -10.07 4.69 4.74
C SER A 89 -10.61 6.00 4.16
N SER A 90 -10.02 7.14 4.53
CA SER A 90 -10.43 8.47 4.09
C SER A 90 -9.25 9.32 3.63
N LYS A 91 -9.56 10.40 2.88
CA LYS A 91 -8.55 11.36 2.44
C LYS A 91 -7.99 12.11 3.66
N GLU A 92 -8.85 12.45 4.61
CA GLU A 92 -8.51 13.19 5.82
C GLU A 92 -7.53 12.39 6.71
N GLU A 93 -7.73 11.09 6.82
CA GLU A 93 -6.79 10.19 7.51
C GLU A 93 -5.43 10.18 6.79
N ALA A 94 -5.44 10.02 5.47
CA ALA A 94 -4.24 10.04 4.65
C ALA A 94 -3.50 11.40 4.69
N ASP A 95 -4.22 12.52 4.78
CA ASP A 95 -3.67 13.87 4.95
C ASP A 95 -2.90 13.98 6.29
N GLY A 96 -3.48 13.49 7.39
CA GLY A 96 -2.79 13.47 8.69
C GLY A 96 -1.52 12.61 8.68
N MET A 97 -1.55 11.50 7.95
CA MET A 97 -0.40 10.60 7.81
C MET A 97 0.67 11.16 6.88
N LEU A 98 0.27 11.84 5.80
CA LEU A 98 1.18 12.58 4.93
C LEU A 98 1.94 13.66 5.71
N ASP A 99 1.23 14.42 6.53
CA ASP A 99 1.79 15.53 7.30
C ASP A 99 2.85 14.99 8.30
N THR A 100 2.54 13.87 8.93
CA THR A 100 3.46 13.17 9.84
C THR A 100 4.66 12.57 9.10
N ALA A 101 4.45 11.93 7.95
CA ALA A 101 5.52 11.36 7.14
C ALA A 101 6.48 12.44 6.60
N THR A 102 5.95 13.59 6.20
CA THR A 102 6.71 14.76 5.75
C THR A 102 7.63 15.28 6.86
N LYS A 103 7.09 15.43 8.09
CA LYS A 103 7.86 15.80 9.28
C LYS A 103 8.97 14.79 9.63
N LYS A 104 8.77 13.51 9.28
CA LYS A 104 9.74 12.42 9.45
C LYS A 104 10.74 12.27 8.29
N GLY A 105 10.75 13.21 7.34
CA GLY A 105 11.78 13.31 6.29
C GLY A 105 11.33 12.93 4.88
N PHE A 106 10.09 12.48 4.69
CA PHE A 106 9.54 12.17 3.36
C PHE A 106 8.90 13.40 2.72
N ARG A 107 9.71 14.44 2.48
CA ARG A 107 9.22 15.78 2.04
C ARG A 107 8.48 15.82 0.72
N ASN A 108 8.72 14.84 -0.15
CA ASN A 108 8.09 14.73 -1.46
C ASN A 108 7.01 13.64 -1.46
N ALA A 109 6.53 13.22 -0.28
CA ALA A 109 5.44 12.29 -0.18
C ALA A 109 4.14 12.92 -0.70
N PHE A 110 3.24 12.09 -1.20
CA PHE A 110 1.93 12.52 -1.67
C PHE A 110 0.91 11.40 -1.52
N ILE A 111 -0.38 11.76 -1.46
CA ILE A 111 -1.47 10.80 -1.35
C ILE A 111 -1.81 10.25 -2.72
N VAL A 112 -2.11 8.96 -2.75
CA VAL A 112 -2.58 8.23 -3.93
C VAL A 112 -3.90 7.55 -3.61
N LYS A 113 -4.84 7.62 -4.54
CA LYS A 113 -6.14 6.96 -4.44
C LYS A 113 -6.09 5.58 -5.07
N TYR A 114 -6.71 4.63 -4.42
CA TYR A 114 -6.99 3.30 -4.95
C TYR A 114 -8.51 3.05 -4.97
N GLN A 115 -8.94 2.21 -5.89
CA GLN A 115 -10.29 1.68 -6.01
C GLN A 115 -10.20 0.20 -6.37
N ASP A 116 -10.76 -0.68 -5.55
CA ASP A 116 -10.82 -2.12 -5.83
C ASP A 116 -9.45 -2.76 -6.14
N GLY A 117 -8.40 -2.32 -5.45
CA GLY A 117 -7.03 -2.78 -5.66
C GLY A 117 -6.28 -2.06 -6.77
N GLU A 118 -6.96 -1.24 -7.58
CA GLU A 118 -6.37 -0.48 -8.68
C GLU A 118 -5.94 0.91 -8.22
N ARG A 119 -4.73 1.32 -8.61
CA ARG A 119 -4.22 2.65 -8.32
C ARG A 119 -4.76 3.65 -9.33
N LEU A 120 -5.53 4.63 -8.87
CA LEU A 120 -6.09 5.70 -9.71
C LEU A 120 -5.15 6.89 -9.92
N GLY A 121 -4.17 7.08 -9.02
CA GLY A 121 -3.14 8.11 -9.18
C GLY A 121 -3.00 9.03 -7.96
N MET A 122 -2.14 10.04 -8.10
CA MET A 122 -1.97 11.09 -7.10
C MET A 122 -3.23 11.93 -6.99
N ILE A 123 -3.60 12.30 -5.77
CA ILE A 123 -4.65 13.29 -5.49
C ILE A 123 -4.04 14.52 -4.80
N LYS A 124 -4.69 15.68 -4.97
CA LYS A 124 -4.32 16.95 -4.33
C LYS A 124 -5.20 17.24 -3.12
#